data_AF-A0A9W8G9L8-F1
#
_entry.id   AF-A0A9W8G9L8-F1
#
_cell.length_a   1.000
_cell.length_b   1.000
_cell.length_c   1.000
_cell.angle_alpha   90.00
_cell.angle_beta   90.00
_cell.angle_gamma   90.00
#
_symmetry.space_group_name_H-M   'P 1'
#
loop_
_entity.id
_entity.type
_entity.pdbx_description
1 polymer ?
#
loop_
_entity_poly.entity_id
_entity_poly.type
_entity_poly.pdbx_seq_one_letter_code
_entity_poly.pdbx_strand_id
1 'polypeptide(L)'
;MPLAASLEPSLNSPPKETASREPSEPPVRPRIWSQSAQHAPLPRDTEEIIEEATRPLADIPDAMSRPYVQKGLGNKMLEIMSWSLMEALTAENDYNQHIRRFLNILLGDDPDTAHLELIDNYNAQEAALRDQLLQLVQESLSRSDEFLYRISESRDRVAFAVEQKSQLKHQLEKIANSTAHP
;
A
#
# COMPACT_ATOMS: atom_id res chain seq x y z
N MET A 1 16.47 -72.54 5.52
CA MET A 1 15.34 -72.77 6.45
C MET A 1 14.42 -71.55 6.40
N PRO A 2 13.10 -71.74 6.24
CA PRO A 2 12.12 -70.68 6.03
C PRO A 2 11.25 -70.40 7.28
N LEU A 3 10.35 -69.41 7.13
CA LEU A 3 9.07 -69.16 7.86
C LEU A 3 9.11 -68.52 9.27
N ALA A 4 8.62 -67.28 9.34
CA ALA A 4 7.56 -66.75 10.24
C ALA A 4 7.63 -65.20 10.15
N ALA A 5 6.56 -64.41 10.06
CA ALA A 5 5.18 -64.62 10.48
C ALA A 5 4.22 -63.78 9.62
N SER A 6 3.07 -64.38 9.28
CA SER A 6 1.81 -63.67 9.11
C SER A 6 1.20 -63.40 10.49
N LEU A 7 0.54 -62.24 10.66
CA LEU A 7 -0.66 -62.12 11.49
C LEU A 7 -1.42 -60.82 11.12
N GLU A 8 -2.73 -60.97 11.20
CA GLU A 8 -3.82 -60.27 10.53
C GLU A 8 -4.27 -58.92 11.14
N PRO A 9 -5.18 -58.19 10.44
CA PRO A 9 -5.61 -56.85 10.83
C PRO A 9 -6.78 -56.90 11.82
N SER A 10 -6.75 -56.05 12.85
CA SER A 10 -7.88 -55.85 13.76
C SER A 10 -8.50 -54.47 13.57
N LEU A 11 -9.80 -54.51 13.24
CA LEU A 11 -10.74 -53.41 13.13
C LEU A 11 -10.73 -52.52 14.36
N ASN A 12 -10.53 -51.22 14.17
CA ASN A 12 -10.93 -50.21 15.13
C ASN A 12 -11.83 -49.19 14.45
N SER A 13 -13.14 -49.37 14.66
CA SER A 13 -14.19 -48.43 14.28
C SER A 13 -14.12 -47.18 15.17
N PRO A 14 -14.28 -45.96 14.63
CA PRO A 14 -14.48 -44.78 15.47
C PRO A 14 -15.94 -44.71 15.98
N PRO A 15 -16.18 -44.20 17.20
CA PRO A 15 -17.52 -44.05 17.74
C PRO A 15 -18.27 -42.90 17.03
N LYS A 16 -19.52 -43.20 16.63
CA LYS A 16 -20.54 -42.20 16.25
C LYS A 16 -21.05 -41.53 17.53
N GLU A 17 -20.65 -40.29 17.76
CA GLU A 17 -21.37 -39.38 18.65
C GLU A 17 -22.24 -38.44 17.83
N THR A 18 -23.54 -38.72 17.87
CA THR A 18 -24.62 -37.81 17.52
C THR A 18 -24.74 -36.76 18.62
N ALA A 19 -24.29 -35.54 18.36
CA ALA A 19 -24.64 -34.36 19.14
C ALA A 19 -25.34 -33.35 18.23
N SER A 20 -26.62 -33.14 18.52
CA SER A 20 -27.53 -32.19 17.90
C SER A 20 -26.92 -30.79 17.91
N ARG A 21 -26.67 -30.24 16.72
CA ARG A 21 -26.21 -28.86 16.53
C ARG A 21 -27.44 -27.97 16.50
N GLU A 22 -27.80 -27.37 17.63
CA GLU A 22 -28.72 -26.23 17.66
C GLU A 22 -28.15 -25.11 16.77
N PRO A 23 -28.98 -24.41 15.98
CA PRO A 23 -28.54 -23.24 15.24
C PRO A 23 -28.28 -22.11 16.24
N SER A 24 -27.01 -21.91 16.60
CA SER A 24 -26.56 -20.73 17.33
C SER A 24 -26.98 -19.48 16.57
N GLU A 25 -27.89 -18.69 17.15
CA GLU A 25 -28.19 -17.35 16.69
C GLU A 25 -26.87 -16.57 16.54
N PRO A 26 -26.67 -15.84 15.42
CA PRO A 26 -25.48 -15.03 15.26
C PRO A 26 -25.42 -14.01 16.40
N PRO A 27 -24.24 -13.72 16.97
CA PRO A 27 -24.11 -12.73 18.02
C PRO A 27 -24.71 -11.41 17.53
N VAL A 28 -25.65 -10.86 18.32
CA VAL A 28 -26.25 -9.55 18.07
C VAL A 28 -25.11 -8.56 17.95
N ARG A 29 -24.76 -8.19 16.71
CA ARG A 29 -23.76 -7.15 16.47
C ARG A 29 -24.26 -5.91 17.18
N PRO A 30 -23.49 -5.28 18.08
CA PRO A 30 -23.89 -4.03 18.68
C PRO A 30 -24.23 -3.08 17.53
N ARG A 31 -25.50 -2.72 17.44
CA ARG A 31 -26.04 -1.87 16.38
C ARG A 31 -25.68 -0.44 16.73
N ILE A 32 -24.39 -0.10 16.56
CA ILE A 32 -23.78 1.20 16.92
C ILE A 32 -24.48 2.38 16.20
N TRP A 33 -25.29 2.08 15.18
CA TRP A 33 -25.89 3.06 14.28
C TRP A 33 -27.40 3.26 14.45
N SER A 34 -28.06 2.63 15.44
CA SER A 34 -29.52 2.74 15.61
C SER A 34 -29.97 3.62 16.78
N GLN A 35 -29.05 4.33 17.43
CA GLN A 35 -29.43 5.48 18.23
C GLN A 35 -29.03 6.72 17.45
N SER A 36 -29.94 7.16 16.59
CA SER A 36 -30.10 8.57 16.26
C SER A 36 -30.41 9.29 17.57
N ALA A 37 -29.39 9.49 18.40
CA ALA A 37 -29.42 10.46 19.47
C ALA A 37 -29.77 11.78 18.78
N GLN A 38 -31.00 12.23 19.04
CA GLN A 38 -31.47 13.55 18.70
C GLN A 38 -30.35 14.53 19.04
N HIS A 39 -29.87 15.24 18.01
CA HIS A 39 -28.77 16.20 18.02
C HIS A 39 -28.41 16.68 19.42
N ALA A 40 -27.41 16.04 20.05
CA ALA A 40 -26.69 16.68 21.13
C ALA A 40 -26.16 18.00 20.54
N PRO A 41 -26.49 19.16 21.12
CA PRO A 41 -25.96 20.43 20.64
C PRO A 41 -24.44 20.29 20.60
N LEU A 42 -23.87 20.60 19.43
CA LEU A 42 -22.44 20.67 19.29
C LEU A 42 -21.94 21.71 20.31
N PRO A 43 -20.76 21.54 20.93
CA PRO A 43 -20.17 22.58 21.76
C PRO A 43 -20.24 23.91 21.00
N ARG A 44 -20.65 25.00 21.65
CA ARG A 44 -20.84 26.31 20.99
C ARG A 44 -19.64 26.70 20.12
N ASP A 45 -18.45 26.36 20.58
CA ASP A 45 -17.18 26.58 19.88
C ASP A 45 -17.13 25.89 18.51
N THR A 46 -17.69 24.69 18.36
CA THR A 46 -17.69 23.96 17.07
C THR A 46 -18.71 24.51 16.07
N GLU A 47 -19.83 25.06 16.53
CA GLU A 47 -20.81 25.69 15.64
C GLU A 47 -20.25 26.98 15.05
N GLU A 48 -19.59 27.80 15.88
CA GLU A 48 -18.89 29.01 15.44
C GLU A 48 -17.74 28.70 14.47
N ILE A 49 -16.93 27.66 14.76
CA ILE A 49 -15.85 27.22 13.85
C ILE A 49 -16.41 26.75 12.50
N ILE A 50 -17.52 26.01 12.50
CA ILE A 50 -18.15 25.53 11.26
C ILE A 50 -18.73 26.71 10.46
N GLU A 51 -19.38 27.65 11.12
CA GLU A 51 -19.92 28.85 10.47
C GLU A 51 -18.80 29.69 9.85
N GLU A 52 -17.69 29.91 10.58
CA GLU A 52 -16.53 30.62 10.06
C GLU A 52 -15.83 29.87 8.93
N ALA A 53 -15.74 28.53 8.99
CA ALA A 53 -15.14 27.71 7.95
C ALA A 53 -15.99 27.62 6.67
N THR A 54 -17.31 27.67 6.79
CA THR A 54 -18.26 27.55 5.67
C THR A 54 -18.67 28.89 5.07
N ARG A 55 -18.36 29.99 5.75
CA ARG A 55 -18.60 31.35 5.24
C ARG A 55 -17.93 31.56 3.87
N PRO A 56 -18.63 32.12 2.86
CA PRO A 56 -18.03 32.47 1.57
C PRO A 56 -16.81 33.40 1.75
N LEU A 57 -15.80 33.25 0.89
CA LEU A 57 -14.65 34.14 0.86
C LEU A 57 -15.05 35.49 0.26
N ALA A 58 -14.80 36.59 0.99
CA ALA A 58 -15.14 37.93 0.53
C ALA A 58 -14.03 38.50 -0.39
N ASP A 59 -12.78 38.38 0.02
CA ASP A 59 -11.61 38.84 -0.71
C ASP A 59 -10.36 37.99 -0.38
N ILE A 60 -9.23 38.27 -1.05
CA ILE A 60 -7.97 37.56 -0.84
C ILE A 60 -7.37 37.83 0.56
N PRO A 61 -7.42 39.06 1.10
CA PRO A 61 -7.05 39.32 2.49
C PRO A 61 -7.86 38.50 3.52
N ASP A 62 -9.18 38.37 3.35
CA ASP A 62 -10.06 37.52 4.17
C ASP A 62 -9.68 36.03 4.02
N ALA A 63 -9.37 35.57 2.81
CA ALA A 63 -8.86 34.21 2.61
C ALA A 63 -7.55 33.96 3.37
N MET A 64 -6.62 34.93 3.37
CA MET A 64 -5.33 34.82 4.01
C MET A 64 -5.38 35.01 5.53
N SER A 65 -6.41 35.66 6.08
CA SER A 65 -6.59 35.80 7.53
C SER A 65 -7.16 34.53 8.18
N ARG A 66 -7.85 33.69 7.42
CA ARG A 66 -8.49 32.45 7.89
C ARG A 66 -7.48 31.37 8.29
N PRO A 67 -7.51 30.87 9.55
CA PRO A 67 -6.53 29.90 10.04
C PRO A 67 -6.48 28.59 9.25
N TYR A 68 -7.62 28.10 8.76
CA TYR A 68 -7.70 26.85 8.00
C TYR A 68 -7.12 26.97 6.58
N VAL A 69 -7.22 28.14 5.94
CA VAL A 69 -6.57 28.40 4.65
C VAL A 69 -5.06 28.44 4.84
N GLN A 70 -4.58 29.19 5.84
CA GLN A 70 -3.17 29.23 6.18
C GLN A 70 -2.63 27.84 6.52
N LYS A 71 -3.38 27.05 7.29
CA LYS A 71 -3.01 25.67 7.61
C LYS A 71 -3.00 24.79 6.37
N GLY A 72 -3.98 24.90 5.47
CA GLY A 72 -4.03 24.16 4.21
C GLY A 72 -2.85 24.48 3.28
N LEU A 73 -2.56 25.77 3.08
CA LEU A 73 -1.44 26.26 2.28
C LEU A 73 -0.07 26.03 2.94
N GLY A 74 -0.02 25.99 4.27
CA GLY A 74 1.21 25.76 5.04
C GLY A 74 1.50 24.29 5.35
N ASN A 75 0.53 23.39 5.19
CA ASN A 75 0.70 21.96 5.47
C ASN A 75 1.78 21.35 4.56
N LYS A 76 2.63 20.47 5.07
CA LYS A 76 3.68 19.80 4.28
C LYS A 76 3.29 18.39 3.81
N MET A 77 2.00 18.05 3.86
CA MET A 77 1.52 16.69 3.58
C MET A 77 1.86 16.23 2.16
N LEU A 78 1.73 17.09 1.15
CA LEU A 78 2.04 16.72 -0.24
C LEU A 78 3.54 16.46 -0.41
N GLU A 79 4.38 17.25 0.26
CA GLU A 79 5.83 17.12 0.27
C GLU A 79 6.26 15.83 0.97
N ILE A 80 5.63 15.50 2.11
CA ILE A 80 5.87 14.23 2.82
C ILE A 80 5.46 13.04 1.95
N MET A 81 4.30 13.11 1.28
CA MET A 81 3.88 12.06 0.35
C MET A 81 4.84 11.91 -0.83
N SER A 82 5.31 13.03 -1.41
CA SER A 82 6.30 13.01 -2.49
C SER A 82 7.58 12.31 -2.06
N TRP A 83 8.07 12.61 -0.84
CA TRP A 83 9.25 11.99 -0.29
C TRP A 83 9.07 10.49 -0.04
N SER A 84 7.93 10.09 0.54
CA SER A 84 7.60 8.67 0.75
C SER A 84 7.49 7.89 -0.56
N LEU A 85 6.94 8.49 -1.62
CA LEU A 85 6.89 7.86 -2.94
C LEU A 85 8.28 7.70 -3.55
N MET A 86 9.18 8.66 -3.32
CA MET A 86 10.57 8.57 -3.77
C MET A 86 11.35 7.46 -3.03
N GLU A 87 11.13 7.33 -1.72
CA GLU A 87 11.69 6.25 -0.91
C GLU A 87 11.20 4.87 -1.39
N ALA A 88 9.88 4.73 -1.61
CA ALA A 88 9.29 3.51 -2.15
C ALA A 88 9.85 3.15 -3.53
N LEU A 89 10.00 4.14 -4.42
CA LEU A 89 10.59 3.93 -5.75
C LEU A 89 12.04 3.44 -5.65
N THR A 90 12.82 4.02 -4.73
CA THR A 90 14.23 3.64 -4.53
C THR A 90 14.32 2.20 -4.00
N ALA A 91 13.56 1.89 -2.96
CA ALA A 91 13.54 0.56 -2.35
C ALA A 91 13.10 -0.52 -3.35
N GLU A 92 12.07 -0.25 -4.14
CA GLU A 92 11.60 -1.19 -5.16
C GLU A 92 12.61 -1.35 -6.30
N ASN A 93 13.27 -0.26 -6.72
CA ASN A 93 14.30 -0.34 -7.74
C ASN A 93 15.49 -1.20 -7.29
N ASP A 94 15.90 -1.09 -6.03
CA ASP A 94 16.95 -1.94 -5.46
C ASP A 94 16.50 -3.41 -5.38
N TYR A 95 15.26 -3.66 -4.98
CA TYR A 95 14.66 -5.00 -5.03
C TYR A 95 14.67 -5.59 -6.45
N ASN A 96 14.30 -4.80 -7.45
CA ASN A 96 14.34 -5.20 -8.86
C ASN A 96 15.74 -5.55 -9.35
N GLN A 97 16.78 -4.82 -8.92
CA GLN A 97 18.16 -5.17 -9.24
C GLN A 97 18.52 -6.55 -8.69
N HIS A 98 18.07 -6.89 -7.48
CA HIS A 98 18.28 -8.22 -6.91
C HIS A 98 17.57 -9.32 -7.71
N ILE A 99 16.33 -9.08 -8.15
CA ILE A 99 15.62 -10.05 -8.99
C ILE A 99 16.31 -10.23 -10.35
N ARG A 100 16.76 -9.14 -10.99
CA ARG A 100 17.50 -9.20 -12.27
C ARG A 100 18.81 -9.96 -12.13
N ARG A 101 19.55 -9.74 -11.03
CA ARG A 101 20.75 -10.52 -10.74
C ARG A 101 20.43 -12.00 -10.55
N PHE A 102 19.37 -12.32 -9.80
CA PHE A 102 18.94 -13.70 -9.63
C PHE A 102 18.55 -14.37 -10.97
N LEU A 103 17.87 -13.64 -11.85
CA LEU A 103 17.56 -14.10 -13.20
C LEU A 103 18.85 -14.42 -13.99
N ASN A 104 19.85 -13.55 -13.96
CA ASN A 104 21.12 -13.77 -14.64
C ASN A 104 21.85 -15.03 -14.11
N ILE A 105 21.82 -15.25 -12.79
CA ILE A 105 22.35 -16.48 -12.17
C ILE A 105 21.59 -17.71 -12.71
N LEU A 106 20.26 -17.65 -12.76
CA LEU A 106 19.45 -18.76 -13.28
C LEU A 106 19.70 -19.05 -14.75
N LEU A 107 20.06 -18.04 -15.55
CA LEU A 107 20.41 -18.20 -16.96
C LEU A 107 21.85 -18.66 -17.18
N GLY A 108 22.71 -18.53 -16.17
CA GLY A 108 24.15 -18.80 -16.27
C GLY A 108 24.95 -17.64 -16.87
N ASP A 109 24.33 -16.46 -17.01
CA ASP A 109 24.92 -15.26 -17.62
C ASP A 109 25.66 -14.38 -16.58
N ASP A 110 25.56 -14.72 -15.29
CA ASP A 110 26.17 -13.95 -14.22
C ASP A 110 27.69 -14.25 -14.10
N PRO A 111 28.56 -13.25 -14.32
CA PRO A 111 30.02 -13.45 -14.38
C PRO A 111 30.62 -13.90 -13.04
N ASP A 112 29.96 -13.54 -11.92
CA ASP A 112 30.41 -13.92 -10.58
C ASP A 112 30.10 -15.38 -10.29
N THR A 113 29.09 -15.98 -10.92
CA THR A 113 28.67 -17.37 -10.71
C THR A 113 28.95 -18.28 -11.91
N ALA A 114 29.51 -17.76 -13.00
CA ALA A 114 29.88 -18.53 -14.19
C ALA A 114 30.84 -19.71 -13.91
N HIS A 115 31.59 -19.69 -12.80
CA HIS A 115 32.49 -20.77 -12.40
C HIS A 115 31.80 -21.93 -11.66
N LEU A 116 30.52 -21.79 -11.30
CA LEU A 116 29.71 -22.81 -10.63
C LEU A 116 29.04 -23.77 -11.61
N GLU A 117 29.57 -23.92 -12.83
CA GLU A 117 29.03 -24.81 -13.88
C GLU A 117 28.48 -26.10 -13.26
N LEU A 118 27.14 -26.20 -13.25
CA LEU A 118 26.44 -27.33 -12.70
C LEU A 118 26.90 -28.56 -13.48
N ILE A 119 27.44 -29.54 -12.76
CA ILE A 119 27.74 -30.87 -13.26
C ILE A 119 26.56 -31.33 -14.12
N ASP A 120 26.81 -31.61 -15.40
CA ASP A 120 25.86 -32.03 -16.44
C ASP A 120 25.19 -33.38 -16.15
N ASN A 121 24.47 -33.50 -15.03
CA ASN A 121 23.49 -34.55 -14.83
C ASN A 121 22.13 -33.98 -15.24
N TYR A 122 21.86 -34.04 -16.54
CA TYR A 122 20.59 -33.59 -17.10
C TYR A 122 19.43 -34.38 -16.49
N ASN A 123 18.74 -33.78 -15.51
CA ASN A 123 17.54 -34.30 -14.89
C ASN A 123 16.33 -33.53 -15.43
N ALA A 124 15.44 -34.20 -16.16
CA ALA A 124 14.26 -33.58 -16.75
C ALA A 124 13.35 -32.88 -15.72
N GLN A 125 13.34 -33.38 -14.47
CA GLN A 125 12.59 -32.77 -13.38
C GLN A 125 13.23 -31.44 -12.92
N GLU A 126 14.56 -31.36 -12.88
CA GLU A 126 15.29 -30.14 -12.55
C GLU A 126 15.14 -29.07 -13.65
N ALA A 127 15.13 -29.49 -14.92
CA ALA A 127 14.83 -28.60 -16.04
C ALA A 127 13.43 -27.97 -15.91
N ALA A 128 12.41 -28.79 -15.64
CA ALA A 128 11.04 -28.29 -15.45
C ALA A 128 10.91 -27.33 -14.25
N LEU A 129 11.61 -27.61 -13.15
CA LEU A 129 11.64 -26.72 -11.98
C LEU A 129 12.36 -25.40 -12.28
N ARG A 130 13.46 -25.44 -13.04
CA ARG A 130 14.17 -24.23 -13.51
C ARG A 130 13.26 -23.36 -14.38
N ASP A 131 12.54 -23.96 -15.31
CA ASP A 131 11.60 -23.24 -16.19
C ASP A 131 10.47 -22.59 -15.39
N GLN A 132 9.90 -23.30 -14.41
CA GLN A 132 8.89 -22.74 -13.51
C GLN A 132 9.45 -21.56 -12.70
N LEU A 133 10.68 -21.67 -12.20
CA LEU A 133 11.32 -20.61 -11.44
C LEU A 133 11.61 -19.39 -12.32
N LEU A 134 12.09 -19.59 -13.55
CA LEU A 134 12.29 -18.52 -14.53
C LEU A 134 10.97 -17.77 -14.81
N GLN A 135 9.87 -18.51 -15.00
CA GLN A 135 8.55 -17.91 -15.22
C GLN A 135 8.12 -17.04 -14.03
N LEU A 136 8.27 -17.54 -12.80
CA LEU A 136 7.92 -16.79 -11.58
C LEU A 136 8.78 -15.52 -11.42
N VAL A 137 10.08 -15.61 -11.71
CA VAL A 137 11.00 -14.48 -11.65
C VAL A 137 10.64 -13.42 -12.69
N GLN A 138 10.34 -13.82 -13.93
CA GLN A 138 9.92 -12.90 -14.98
C GLN A 138 8.58 -12.23 -14.66
N GLU A 139 7.63 -12.98 -14.11
CA GLU A 139 6.35 -12.42 -13.65
C GLU A 139 6.56 -11.41 -12.50
N SER A 140 7.43 -11.75 -11.54
CA SER A 140 7.78 -10.85 -10.44
C SER A 140 8.42 -9.55 -10.94
N LEU A 141 9.35 -9.62 -11.89
CA LEU A 141 9.95 -8.44 -12.53
C LEU A 141 8.90 -7.59 -13.23
N SER A 142 8.02 -8.22 -14.01
CA SER A 142 6.97 -7.52 -14.76
C SER A 142 6.03 -6.75 -13.83
N ARG A 143 5.63 -7.37 -12.71
CA ARG A 143 4.79 -6.74 -11.68
C ARG A 143 5.52 -5.57 -10.99
N SER A 144 6.81 -5.75 -10.69
CA SER A 144 7.60 -4.72 -10.03
C SER A 144 7.85 -3.52 -10.96
N ASP A 145 8.14 -3.74 -12.24
CA ASP A 145 8.27 -2.68 -13.25
C ASP A 145 6.95 -1.90 -13.40
N GLU A 146 5.80 -2.58 -13.41
CA GLU A 146 4.48 -1.92 -13.43
C GLU A 146 4.24 -1.09 -12.16
N PHE A 147 4.61 -1.62 -10.99
CA PHE A 147 4.52 -0.88 -9.74
C PHE A 147 5.39 0.38 -9.76
N LEU A 148 6.65 0.28 -10.19
CA LEU A 148 7.55 1.42 -10.35
C LEU A 148 6.96 2.49 -11.27
N TYR A 149 6.37 2.09 -12.39
CA TYR A 149 5.68 3.01 -13.30
C TYR A 149 4.56 3.78 -12.60
N ARG A 150 3.67 3.07 -11.88
CA ARG A 150 2.53 3.68 -11.18
C ARG A 150 2.97 4.62 -10.05
N ILE A 151 4.00 4.25 -9.30
CA ILE A 151 4.56 5.07 -8.23
C ILE A 151 5.24 6.32 -8.81
N SER A 152 5.99 6.19 -9.91
CA SER A 152 6.59 7.33 -10.59
C SER A 152 5.52 8.31 -11.08
N GLU A 153 4.47 7.81 -11.74
CA GLU A 153 3.36 8.66 -12.20
C GLU A 153 2.67 9.37 -11.03
N SER A 154 2.43 8.64 -9.92
CA SER A 154 1.84 9.21 -8.72
C SER A 154 2.72 10.30 -8.11
N ARG A 155 4.04 10.07 -8.05
CA ARG A 155 5.03 11.04 -7.56
C ARG A 155 4.99 12.32 -8.39
N ASP A 156 4.95 12.20 -9.71
CA ASP A 156 4.96 13.36 -10.61
C ASP A 156 3.69 14.21 -10.44
N ARG A 157 2.53 13.56 -10.26
CA ARG A 157 1.28 14.24 -9.95
C ARG A 157 1.34 14.97 -8.60
N VAL A 158 1.91 14.34 -7.57
CA VAL A 158 2.09 14.97 -6.25
C VAL A 158 3.07 16.14 -6.32
N ALA A 159 4.19 15.99 -7.04
CA ALA A 159 5.17 17.06 -7.23
C ALA A 159 4.55 18.27 -7.93
N PHE A 160 3.75 18.04 -8.97
CA PHE A 160 2.99 19.09 -9.64
C PHE A 160 2.01 19.79 -8.68
N ALA A 161 1.29 19.04 -7.85
CA ALA A 161 0.39 19.61 -6.85
C ALA A 161 1.13 20.45 -5.78
N VAL A 162 2.31 20.02 -5.34
CA VAL A 162 3.20 20.82 -4.46
C VAL A 162 3.56 22.14 -5.12
N GLU A 163 3.93 22.11 -6.40
CA GLU A 163 4.29 23.31 -7.14
C GLU A 163 3.11 24.28 -7.27
N GLN A 164 1.94 23.78 -7.72
CA GLN A 164 0.73 24.60 -7.82
C GLN A 164 0.34 25.25 -6.50
N LYS A 165 0.44 24.49 -5.41
CA LYS A 165 0.17 25.00 -4.07
C LYS A 165 1.15 26.10 -3.66
N SER A 166 2.44 25.92 -3.94
CA SER A 166 3.48 26.92 -3.66
C SER A 166 3.23 28.20 -4.46
N GLN A 167 2.91 28.07 -5.75
CA GLN A 167 2.57 29.20 -6.62
C GLN A 167 1.33 29.95 -6.10
N LEU A 168 0.26 29.22 -5.76
CA LEU A 168 -0.97 29.80 -5.21
C LEU A 168 -0.68 30.57 -3.91
N LYS A 169 0.06 29.96 -2.99
CA LYS A 169 0.46 30.61 -1.74
C LYS A 169 1.20 31.93 -2.01
N HIS A 170 2.19 31.90 -2.91
CA HIS A 170 2.96 33.09 -3.25
C HIS A 170 2.12 34.18 -3.91
N GLN A 171 1.19 33.81 -4.81
CA GLN A 171 0.26 34.75 -5.43
C GLN A 171 -0.65 35.43 -4.40
N LEU A 172 -1.21 34.65 -3.46
CA LEU A 172 -2.07 35.19 -2.41
C LEU A 172 -1.30 36.11 -1.46
N GLU A 173 -0.09 35.74 -1.06
CA GLU A 173 0.79 36.58 -0.25
C GLU A 173 1.14 37.90 -0.97
N LYS A 174 1.47 37.84 -2.27
CA LYS A 174 1.75 39.03 -3.09
C LYS A 174 0.56 39.97 -3.15
N ILE A 175 -0.64 39.44 -3.39
CA ILE A 175 -1.86 40.25 -3.49
C ILE A 175 -2.21 40.85 -2.12
N ALA A 176 -2.18 40.06 -1.05
CA ALA A 176 -2.44 40.54 0.31
C ALA A 176 -1.51 41.70 0.71
N ASN A 177 -0.22 41.59 0.39
CA ASN A 177 0.76 42.64 0.66
C ASN A 177 0.52 43.91 -0.19
N SER A 178 0.06 43.75 -1.45
CA SER A 178 -0.27 44.89 -2.30
C SER A 178 -1.52 45.66 -1.85
N THR A 179 -2.49 44.98 -1.26
CA THR A 179 -3.71 45.60 -0.71
C THR A 179 -3.51 46.26 0.65
N ALA A 180 -2.45 45.87 1.39
CA ALA A 180 -2.13 46.44 2.70
C ALA A 180 -1.36 47.78 2.64
N HIS A 181 -0.86 48.17 1.47
CA HIS A 181 -0.19 49.45 1.22
C HIS A 181 -0.91 50.27 0.15
N PRO A 182 -2.09 50.85 0.47
CA PRO A 182 -2.75 51.82 -0.39
C PRO A 182 -1.99 53.15 -0.49
#